data_AF-A0A504HH55-F1
#
_entry.id   AF-A0A504HH55-F1
#
_cell.length_a   1.000
_cell.length_b   1.000
_cell.length_c   1.000
_cell.angle_alpha   90.00
_cell.angle_beta   90.00
_cell.angle_gamma   90.00
#
_symmetry.space_group_name_H-M   'P 1'
#
loop_
_entity.id
_entity.type
_entity.pdbx_description
1 polymer ?
#
loop_
_entity_poly.entity_id
_entity_poly.type
_entity_poly.pdbx_seq_one_letter_code
_entity_poly.pdbx_strand_id
1 'polypeptide(L)'
;MLDIEDIAAHPDLHRHVQEQSLALIHIYEASPRLASIFATQQRWLMGHVGLAMHFRRDPGDRRTALTVSRFIEFVHQHKVASRNTADAFIKEMLNYRIAEYVAGGDGRTHPLQPTADTVRTFTGWVHAHLRTLD
;
A
#
# COMPACT_ATOMS: atom_id res chain seq x y z
N MET A 1 13.53 19.15 -18.50
CA MET A 1 12.39 18.79 -17.62
C MET A 1 11.16 19.15 -18.42
N LEU A 2 10.29 18.19 -18.76
CA LEU A 2 9.04 18.50 -19.46
C LEU A 2 8.23 19.49 -18.61
N ASP A 3 7.73 20.55 -19.22
CA ASP A 3 6.81 21.46 -18.56
C ASP A 3 5.35 21.02 -18.78
N ILE A 4 4.41 21.75 -18.17
CA ILE A 4 2.99 21.38 -18.20
C ILE A 4 2.40 21.54 -19.61
N GLU A 5 2.97 22.44 -20.42
CA GLU A 5 2.53 22.71 -21.78
C GLU A 5 2.98 21.58 -22.71
N ASP A 6 4.20 21.06 -22.51
CA ASP A 6 4.71 19.89 -23.22
C ASP A 6 3.86 18.63 -22.96
N ILE A 7 3.43 18.41 -21.71
CA ILE A 7 2.56 17.28 -21.34
C ILE A 7 1.16 17.46 -21.94
N ALA A 8 0.61 18.67 -21.88
CA ALA A 8 -0.72 18.99 -22.40
C ALA A 8 -0.81 18.87 -23.93
N ALA A 9 0.28 19.16 -24.63
CA ALA A 9 0.38 19.07 -26.08
C ALA A 9 0.59 17.64 -26.60
N HIS A 10 0.79 16.65 -25.73
CA HIS A 10 1.07 15.29 -26.16
C HIS A 10 -0.13 14.70 -26.92
N PRO A 11 0.03 14.27 -28.18
CA PRO A 11 -1.09 13.86 -29.04
C PRO A 11 -1.86 12.66 -28.48
N ASP A 12 -1.18 11.79 -27.72
CA ASP A 12 -1.78 10.63 -27.08
C ASP A 12 -2.20 10.86 -25.62
N LEU A 13 -2.11 12.09 -25.10
CA LEU A 13 -2.40 12.38 -23.69
C LEU A 13 -3.75 11.82 -23.26
N HIS A 14 -4.79 12.03 -24.08
CA HIS A 14 -6.13 11.55 -23.77
C HIS A 14 -6.20 10.02 -23.70
N ARG A 15 -5.51 9.32 -24.62
CA ARG A 15 -5.41 7.86 -24.63
C ARG A 15 -4.72 7.36 -23.36
N HIS A 16 -3.60 7.96 -22.97
CA HIS A 16 -2.88 7.58 -21.76
C HIS A 16 -3.70 7.83 -20.48
N VAL A 17 -4.39 8.97 -20.38
CA VAL A 17 -5.30 9.27 -19.27
C VAL A 17 -6.45 8.26 -19.21
N GLN A 18 -7.00 7.88 -20.37
CA GLN A 18 -8.06 6.88 -20.45
C GLN A 18 -7.57 5.49 -20.05
N GLU A 19 -6.41 5.05 -20.54
CA GLU A 19 -5.78 3.77 -20.16
C GLU A 19 -5.49 3.72 -18.66
N GLN A 20 -4.98 4.81 -18.07
CA GLN A 20 -4.74 4.92 -16.63
C GLN A 20 -6.05 4.87 -15.84
N SER A 21 -7.09 5.59 -16.30
CA SER A 21 -8.42 5.58 -15.66
C SER A 21 -9.06 4.19 -15.71
N LEU A 22 -8.94 3.49 -16.85
CA LEU A 22 -9.43 2.12 -17.02
C LEU A 22 -8.67 1.12 -16.14
N ALA A 23 -7.35 1.27 -16.02
CA ALA A 23 -6.57 0.47 -15.08
C ALA A 23 -7.04 0.69 -13.63
N LEU A 24 -7.27 1.93 -13.22
CA LEU A 24 -7.80 2.26 -11.89
C LEU A 24 -9.19 1.65 -11.66
N ILE A 25 -10.09 1.71 -12.65
CA ILE A 25 -11.42 1.10 -12.58
C ILE A 25 -11.33 -0.41 -12.49
N HIS A 26 -10.52 -1.05 -13.32
CA HIS A 26 -10.35 -2.51 -13.32
C HIS A 26 -9.79 -3.00 -11.99
N ILE A 27 -8.89 -2.23 -11.38
CA ILE A 27 -8.34 -2.53 -10.05
C ILE A 27 -9.40 -2.36 -8.96
N TYR A 28 -10.23 -1.31 -9.07
CA TYR A 28 -11.37 -1.11 -8.18
C TYR A 28 -12.37 -2.28 -8.25
N GLU A 29 -12.67 -2.76 -9.45
CA GLU A 29 -13.54 -3.91 -9.70
C GLU A 29 -12.94 -5.23 -9.19
N ALA A 30 -11.62 -5.43 -9.35
CA ALA A 30 -10.93 -6.65 -8.94
C ALA A 30 -10.86 -6.82 -7.42
N SER A 31 -10.73 -5.73 -6.65
CA SER A 31 -10.77 -5.80 -5.18
C SER A 31 -11.26 -4.50 -4.55
N PRO A 32 -12.58 -4.32 -4.38
CA PRO A 32 -13.15 -3.11 -3.78
C PRO A 32 -12.60 -2.80 -2.39
N ARG A 33 -12.28 -3.85 -1.60
CA ARG A 33 -11.69 -3.70 -0.26
C ARG A 33 -10.26 -3.19 -0.32
N LEU A 34 -9.43 -3.69 -1.23
CA LEU A 34 -8.07 -3.19 -1.41
C LEU A 34 -8.09 -1.77 -2.00
N ALA A 35 -9.00 -1.50 -2.93
CA ALA A 35 -9.21 -0.18 -3.51
C ALA A 35 -9.59 0.88 -2.45
N SER A 36 -10.33 0.50 -1.40
CA SER A 36 -10.66 1.39 -0.28
C SER A 36 -9.44 1.94 0.48
N ILE A 37 -8.28 1.29 0.41
CA ILE A 37 -7.03 1.80 0.98
C ILE A 37 -6.56 3.05 0.22
N PHE A 38 -6.82 3.10 -1.08
CA PHE A 38 -6.43 4.21 -1.95
C PHE A 38 -7.45 5.36 -1.95
N ALA A 39 -8.58 5.21 -1.25
CA ALA A 39 -9.68 6.19 -1.24
C ALA A 39 -9.31 7.52 -0.60
N THR A 40 -8.30 7.55 0.28
CA THR A 40 -7.80 8.79 0.89
C THR A 40 -6.28 8.78 0.95
N GLN A 41 -5.66 9.97 0.87
CA GLN A 41 -4.22 10.13 1.01
C GLN A 41 -3.70 9.53 2.32
N GLN A 42 -4.43 9.69 3.41
CA GLN A 42 -4.04 9.16 4.72
C GLN A 42 -3.98 7.62 4.71
N ARG A 43 -5.00 6.94 4.17
CA ARG A 43 -5.02 5.48 4.08
C ARG A 43 -3.96 4.96 3.13
N TRP A 44 -3.72 5.68 2.03
CA TRP A 44 -2.64 5.36 1.10
C TRP A 44 -1.27 5.41 1.76
N LEU A 45 -0.97 6.48 2.50
CA LEU A 45 0.29 6.62 3.24
C LEU A 45 0.44 5.53 4.31
N MET A 46 -0.63 5.21 5.05
CA MET A 46 -0.60 4.11 6.03
C MET A 46 -0.34 2.75 5.37
N GLY A 47 -0.94 2.47 4.21
CA GLY A 47 -0.64 1.27 3.41
C GLY A 47 0.82 1.21 2.98
N HIS A 48 1.37 2.32 2.48
CA HIS A 48 2.79 2.43 2.10
C HIS A 48 3.74 2.23 3.28
N VAL A 49 3.43 2.75 4.46
CA VAL A 49 4.22 2.49 5.68
C VAL A 49 4.26 1.00 5.98
N GLY A 50 3.12 0.31 5.94
CA GLY A 50 3.05 -1.14 6.16
C GLY A 50 3.87 -1.94 5.15
N LEU A 51 3.76 -1.61 3.86
CA LEU A 51 4.54 -2.24 2.79
C LEU A 51 6.05 -1.96 2.93
N ALA A 52 6.44 -0.72 3.23
CA ALA A 52 7.83 -0.37 3.43
C ALA A 52 8.45 -1.13 4.61
N MET A 53 7.73 -1.27 5.72
CA MET A 53 8.17 -2.08 6.86
C MET A 53 8.30 -3.57 6.49
N HIS A 54 7.38 -4.10 5.67
CA HIS A 54 7.45 -5.48 5.19
C HIS A 54 8.68 -5.72 4.30
N PHE A 55 8.92 -4.87 3.30
CA PHE A 55 10.04 -5.04 2.36
C PHE A 55 11.41 -4.72 2.95
N ARG A 56 11.48 -3.85 3.96
CA ARG A 56 12.74 -3.53 4.67
C ARG A 56 13.07 -4.48 5.82
N ARG A 57 12.23 -5.50 6.04
CA ARG A 57 12.45 -6.49 7.11
C ARG A 57 13.75 -7.26 6.85
N ASP A 58 14.59 -7.31 7.88
CA ASP A 58 15.72 -8.24 7.98
C ASP A 58 15.24 -9.51 8.71
N PRO A 59 15.25 -10.70 8.08
CA PRO A 59 14.91 -11.96 8.74
C PRO A 59 15.81 -12.30 9.94
N GLY A 60 17.05 -11.80 9.96
CA GLY A 60 18.02 -11.98 11.05
C GLY A 60 17.80 -11.06 12.24
N ASP A 61 17.10 -9.93 12.07
CA ASP A 61 16.77 -9.00 13.14
C ASP A 61 15.25 -8.89 13.36
N ARG A 62 14.77 -9.54 14.42
CA ARG A 62 13.35 -9.51 14.83
C ARG A 62 12.83 -8.11 15.11
N ARG A 63 13.69 -7.14 15.44
CA ARG A 63 13.30 -5.75 15.69
C ARG A 63 12.83 -5.09 14.41
N THR A 64 13.17 -5.58 13.23
CA THR A 64 12.71 -5.03 11.95
C THR A 64 11.32 -5.53 11.54
N ALA A 65 10.76 -6.51 12.25
CA ALA A 65 9.46 -7.06 11.91
C ALA A 65 8.34 -6.01 11.99
N LEU A 66 7.36 -6.14 11.09
CA LEU A 66 6.11 -5.41 11.17
C LEU A 66 5.27 -5.98 12.31
N THR A 67 4.98 -5.17 13.33
CA THR A 67 4.04 -5.49 14.41
C THR A 67 3.04 -4.35 14.54
N VAL A 68 1.89 -4.60 15.17
CA VAL A 68 0.87 -3.55 15.41
C VAL A 68 1.49 -2.34 16.13
N SER A 69 2.24 -2.58 17.21
CA SER A 69 2.85 -1.50 18.00
C SER A 69 3.85 -0.68 17.18
N ARG A 70 4.73 -1.34 16.40
CA ARG A 70 5.71 -0.63 15.56
C ARG A 70 5.04 0.13 14.43
N PHE A 71 3.99 -0.43 13.83
CA PHE A 71 3.21 0.25 12.80
C PHE A 71 2.59 1.55 13.35
N ILE A 72 1.91 1.46 14.50
CA ILE A 72 1.31 2.62 15.18
C ILE A 72 2.36 3.68 15.52
N GLU A 73 3.53 3.25 16.03
CA GLU A 73 4.64 4.12 16.34
C GLU A 73 5.16 4.85 15.10
N PHE A 74 5.44 4.13 14.01
CA PHE A 74 5.93 4.72 12.76
C PHE A 74 4.94 5.70 12.15
N VAL A 75 3.66 5.33 12.07
CA VAL A 75 2.58 6.18 11.53
C VAL A 75 2.45 7.47 12.34
N HIS A 76 2.52 7.36 13.68
CA HIS A 76 2.43 8.51 14.55
C HIS A 76 3.68 9.41 14.49
N GLN A 77 4.87 8.82 14.53
CA GLN A 77 6.15 9.54 14.47
C GLN A 77 6.27 10.37 13.18
N HIS A 78 5.81 9.83 12.05
CA HIS A 78 5.84 10.52 10.75
C HIS A 78 4.60 11.39 10.51
N LYS A 79 3.75 11.59 11.53
CA LYS A 79 2.54 12.43 11.46
C LYS A 79 1.57 12.05 10.34
N VAL A 80 1.55 10.76 9.95
CA VAL A 80 0.64 10.25 8.92
C VAL A 80 -0.79 10.16 9.49
N ALA A 81 -0.93 9.66 10.71
CA ALA A 81 -2.21 9.57 11.40
C ALA A 81 -2.05 9.53 12.93
N SER A 82 -3.17 9.64 13.65
CA SER A 82 -3.19 9.40 15.09
C SER A 82 -2.96 7.92 15.42
N ARG A 83 -2.58 7.62 16.66
CA ARG A 83 -2.41 6.22 17.12
C ARG A 83 -3.71 5.41 16.97
N ASN A 84 -4.85 6.01 17.30
CA ASN A 84 -6.16 5.34 17.21
C ASN A 84 -6.55 5.07 15.75
N THR A 85 -6.26 6.01 14.85
CA THR A 85 -6.50 5.84 13.42
C THR A 85 -5.62 4.72 12.85
N ALA A 86 -4.35 4.66 13.25
CA ALA A 86 -3.43 3.61 12.83
C ALA A 86 -3.85 2.22 13.34
N ASP A 87 -4.28 2.14 14.60
CA ASP A 87 -4.82 0.91 15.20
C ASP A 87 -6.09 0.42 14.50
N ALA A 88 -7.03 1.32 14.21
CA ALA A 88 -8.24 0.98 13.45
C ALA A 88 -7.89 0.49 12.04
N PHE A 89 -6.97 1.16 11.37
CA PHE A 89 -6.52 0.78 10.03
C PHE A 89 -5.91 -0.62 9.99
N ILE A 90 -4.96 -0.95 10.88
CA ILE A 90 -4.30 -2.27 10.84
C ILE A 90 -5.27 -3.41 11.19
N LYS A 91 -6.23 -3.17 12.11
CA LYS A 91 -7.31 -4.11 12.40
C LYS A 91 -8.21 -4.36 11.19
N GLU A 92 -8.51 -3.31 10.44
CA GLU A 92 -9.25 -3.42 9.19
C GLU A 92 -8.50 -4.24 8.14
N MET A 93 -7.17 -4.03 8.00
CA MET A 93 -6.34 -4.81 7.07
C MET A 93 -6.32 -6.30 7.41
N LEU A 94 -6.28 -6.64 8.71
CA LEU A 94 -6.41 -8.02 9.19
C LEU A 94 -7.80 -8.59 8.89
N ASN A 95 -8.86 -7.82 9.19
CA ASN A 95 -10.24 -8.24 8.96
C ASN A 95 -10.53 -8.51 7.48
N TYR A 96 -9.94 -7.72 6.59
CA TYR A 96 -10.12 -7.86 5.14
C TYR A 96 -9.13 -8.82 4.47
N ARG A 97 -8.30 -9.53 5.25
CA ARG A 97 -7.23 -10.43 4.75
C ARG A 97 -6.26 -9.74 3.77
N ILE A 98 -6.01 -8.47 4.02
CA ILE A 98 -4.99 -7.68 3.34
C ILE A 98 -3.64 -7.87 4.07
N ALA A 99 -3.70 -8.02 5.39
CA ALA A 99 -2.58 -8.47 6.21
C ALA A 99 -2.95 -9.72 7.01
N GLU A 100 -1.94 -10.46 7.43
CA GLU A 100 -2.06 -11.68 8.23
C GLU A 100 -0.91 -11.79 9.24
N TYR A 101 -1.11 -12.58 10.28
CA TYR A 101 -0.03 -12.92 11.21
C TYR A 101 0.91 -13.95 10.59
N VAL A 102 2.22 -13.76 10.80
CA VAL A 102 3.24 -14.72 10.35
C VAL A 102 3.20 -15.96 11.27
N ALA A 103 3.00 -17.13 10.67
CA ALA A 103 3.01 -18.40 11.39
C ALA A 103 4.41 -18.73 11.94
N GLY A 104 4.47 -19.34 13.12
CA GLY A 104 5.73 -19.84 13.71
C GLY A 104 6.65 -18.76 14.30
N GLY A 105 6.18 -17.52 14.45
CA GLY A 105 6.92 -16.47 15.18
C GLY A 105 7.00 -16.76 16.68
N ASP A 106 8.04 -16.24 17.34
CA ASP A 106 8.11 -16.18 18.79
C ASP A 106 6.85 -15.44 19.31
N GLY A 107 5.97 -16.15 20.02
CA GLY A 107 4.58 -15.75 20.30
C GLY A 107 4.41 -14.47 21.11
N ARG A 108 5.49 -13.74 21.40
CA ARG A 108 5.50 -12.51 22.19
C ARG A 108 5.32 -11.24 21.34
N THR A 109 5.66 -11.27 20.05
CA THR A 109 5.65 -10.07 19.18
C THR A 109 4.62 -10.09 18.06
N HIS A 110 3.95 -11.22 17.81
CA HIS A 110 2.90 -11.40 16.78
C HIS A 110 3.18 -10.61 15.47
N PRO A 111 4.26 -10.95 14.75
CA PRO A 111 4.61 -10.28 13.51
C PRO A 111 3.50 -10.42 12.45
N LEU A 112 3.34 -9.37 11.65
CA LEU A 112 2.39 -9.26 10.56
C LEU A 112 3.12 -9.27 9.22
N GLN A 113 2.41 -9.71 8.17
CA GLN A 113 2.81 -9.54 6.79
C GLN A 113 1.58 -9.20 5.92
N PRO A 114 1.74 -8.47 4.81
CA PRO A 114 0.73 -8.44 3.76
C PRO A 114 0.49 -9.86 3.24
N THR A 115 -0.74 -10.18 2.87
CA THR A 115 -1.03 -11.46 2.24
C THR A 115 -0.34 -11.56 0.88
N ALA A 116 -0.03 -12.77 0.44
CA ALA A 116 0.56 -12.98 -0.89
C ALA A 116 -0.29 -12.37 -2.02
N ASP A 117 -1.62 -12.37 -1.85
CA ASP A 117 -2.55 -11.75 -2.79
C ASP A 117 -2.45 -10.22 -2.81
N THR A 118 -2.29 -9.61 -1.64
CA THR A 118 -2.04 -8.17 -1.51
C THR A 118 -0.75 -7.78 -2.23
N VAL A 119 0.34 -8.54 -2.04
CA VAL A 119 1.61 -8.27 -2.71
C VAL A 119 1.46 -8.39 -4.23
N ARG A 120 0.88 -9.49 -4.74
CA ARG A 120 0.65 -9.67 -6.18
C ARG A 120 -0.17 -8.54 -6.78
N THR A 121 -1.30 -8.20 -6.15
CA THR A 121 -2.21 -7.17 -6.64
C THR A 121 -1.54 -5.80 -6.63
N PHE A 122 -0.81 -5.47 -5.56
CA PHE A 122 -0.07 -4.22 -5.47
C PHE A 122 1.08 -4.13 -6.50
N THR A 123 1.82 -5.22 -6.72
CA THR A 123 2.87 -5.25 -7.75
C THR A 123 2.28 -5.08 -9.16
N GLY A 124 1.15 -5.75 -9.45
CA GLY A 124 0.42 -5.55 -10.71
C GLY A 124 -0.03 -4.10 -10.88
N TRP A 125 -0.50 -3.46 -9.80
CA TRP A 125 -0.89 -2.05 -9.79
C TRP A 125 0.28 -1.11 -10.10
N VAL A 126 1.43 -1.29 -9.43
CA VAL A 126 2.64 -0.48 -9.68
C VAL A 126 3.11 -0.68 -11.12
N HIS A 127 3.13 -1.91 -11.62
CA HIS A 127 3.56 -2.20 -12.98
C HIS A 127 2.64 -1.53 -14.03
N ALA A 128 1.32 -1.55 -13.82
CA ALA A 128 0.38 -0.90 -14.72
C ALA A 128 0.61 0.63 -14.76
N HIS A 129 0.85 1.26 -13.60
CA HIS A 129 1.10 2.70 -13.53
C HIS A 129 2.45 3.10 -14.14
N LEU A 130 3.49 2.29 -13.96
CA LEU A 130 4.80 2.58 -14.54
C LEU A 130 4.81 2.39 -16.06
N ARG A 131 4.07 1.42 -16.60
CA ARG A 131 3.94 1.22 -18.05
C ARG A 131 3.25 2.38 -18.77
N THR A 132 2.44 3.16 -18.08
CA THR A 132 1.81 4.36 -18.65
C THR A 132 2.73 5.58 -18.70
N LEU A 133 3.95 5.46 -18.14
CA LEU A 133 4.98 6.50 -18.21
C LEU A 133 5.96 6.31 -19.38
N ASP A 134 5.94 5.14 -20.03
CA ASP A 134 6.66 4.84 -21.27
C ASP A 134 5.80 5.19 -22.50
#